data_AF-A0A7S4JNH9-F1
#
_entry.id   AF-A0A7S4JNH9-F1
#
_cell.length_a   1.000
_cell.length_b   1.000
_cell.length_c   1.000
_cell.angle_alpha   90.00
_cell.angle_beta   90.00
_cell.angle_gamma   90.00
#
_symmetry.space_group_name_H-M   'P 1'
#
loop_
_entity.id
_entity.type
_entity.pdbx_description
1 polymer ?
#
loop_
_entity_poly.entity_id
_entity_poly.type
_entity_poly.pdbx_seq_one_letter_code
_entity_poly.pdbx_strand_id
1 'polypeptide(L)'
;MRATSAPVMAASDRRAVLGTGLLLASGLLPGAAFARPEGVNKPELLPSYQTNVIDLQRFLTSGQVKAMDKQLADLEKATGIKLRVLCQSYPNTPGLAIKDYWGLDDRSIVLVVDKGQSKGGGVANILNFNVADGIKLSLPNQFWTRLQSTFGNNFFVRDNGEDIAITRAVDTIDYCLRDELAYCVDVPMQFKNPSKAMYGDQDPAAKAFGSTPGKDVFSGFSSGVEKFFGP
;
A
#
# COMPACT_ATOMS: atom_id res chain seq x y z
N MET A 1 46.11 -46.65 52.98
CA MET A 1 46.84 -45.50 53.59
C MET A 1 45.86 -44.71 54.44
N ARG A 2 46.27 -44.41 55.69
CA ARG A 2 45.73 -43.51 56.73
C ARG A 2 44.56 -42.60 56.32
N ALA A 3 43.40 -42.57 56.98
CA ALA A 3 43.10 -42.32 58.40
C ALA A 3 43.53 -40.93 58.90
N THR A 4 42.55 -40.03 59.01
CA THR A 4 42.40 -38.89 59.95
C THR A 4 40.96 -38.37 59.75
N SER A 5 40.11 -38.00 60.70
CA SER A 5 39.90 -38.17 62.14
C SER A 5 38.81 -37.13 62.49
N ALA A 6 37.88 -37.48 63.37
CA ALA A 6 36.66 -36.75 63.77
C ALA A 6 36.95 -35.43 64.57
N PRO A 7 35.99 -34.63 65.15
CA PRO A 7 34.78 -35.07 65.85
C PRO A 7 33.50 -34.20 65.77
N VAL A 8 32.47 -34.78 66.38
CA VAL A 8 31.16 -34.26 66.82
C VAL A 8 31.29 -33.09 67.78
N MET A 9 30.44 -32.05 67.68
CA MET A 9 29.71 -31.50 68.83
C MET A 9 28.60 -30.53 68.46
N ALA A 10 27.47 -30.71 69.13
CA ALA A 10 26.28 -29.89 69.10
C ALA A 10 26.50 -28.48 69.67
N ALA A 11 25.68 -27.52 69.24
CA ALA A 11 24.85 -26.72 70.14
C ALA A 11 23.93 -25.79 69.33
N SER A 12 22.64 -25.94 69.57
CA SER A 12 21.62 -24.93 69.34
C SER A 12 21.97 -23.67 70.12
N ASP A 13 21.89 -22.48 69.51
CA ASP A 13 21.19 -21.41 70.20
C ASP A 13 20.60 -20.34 69.29
N ARG A 14 19.38 -19.96 69.69
CA ARG A 14 18.43 -19.09 69.02
C ARG A 14 18.90 -17.64 69.10
N ARG A 15 18.73 -16.87 68.03
CA ARG A 15 18.40 -15.44 68.10
C ARG A 15 17.85 -14.94 66.76
N ALA A 16 16.55 -14.69 66.77
CA ALA A 16 15.85 -13.87 65.79
C ALA A 16 16.38 -12.44 65.83
N VAL A 17 16.68 -11.85 64.67
CA VAL A 17 16.72 -10.39 64.50
C VAL A 17 16.39 -10.04 63.05
N LEU A 18 15.22 -9.42 62.91
CA LEU A 18 14.79 -8.40 61.94
C LEU A 18 15.05 -8.61 60.45
N GLY A 19 13.95 -8.91 59.75
CA GLY A 19 13.80 -8.64 58.33
C GLY A 19 13.88 -7.14 58.03
N THR A 20 14.62 -6.83 56.98
CA THR A 20 14.55 -5.55 56.26
C THR A 20 14.13 -5.89 54.83
N GLY A 21 12.83 -5.80 54.58
CA GLY A 21 12.28 -5.90 53.23
C GLY A 21 12.69 -4.67 52.43
N LEU A 22 13.48 -4.86 51.38
CA LEU A 22 13.80 -3.82 50.43
C LEU A 22 12.63 -3.70 49.44
N LEU A 23 11.73 -2.75 49.70
CA LEU A 23 10.65 -2.35 48.80
C LEU A 23 11.25 -1.74 47.53
N LEU A 24 11.28 -2.50 46.44
CA LEU A 24 11.50 -1.96 45.10
C LEU A 24 10.22 -1.21 44.68
N ALA A 25 10.21 0.09 44.96
CA ALA A 25 9.20 1.01 44.44
C ALA A 25 9.24 0.98 42.91
N SER A 26 8.25 0.32 42.32
CA SER A 26 8.01 0.31 40.89
C SER A 26 7.60 1.72 40.46
N GLY A 27 8.54 2.45 39.83
CA GLY A 27 8.24 3.73 39.20
C GLY A 27 7.27 3.50 38.04
N LEU A 28 6.00 3.90 38.23
CA LEU A 28 5.08 4.12 37.11
C LEU A 28 5.55 5.36 36.35
N LEU A 29 6.34 5.15 35.29
CA LEU A 29 6.44 6.15 34.23
C LEU A 29 5.10 6.17 33.49
N PRO A 30 4.35 7.29 33.48
CA PRO A 30 3.20 7.40 32.60
C PRO A 30 3.70 7.25 31.16
N GLY A 31 3.30 6.14 30.53
CA GLY A 31 3.61 5.85 29.14
C GLY A 31 3.19 7.05 28.28
N ALA A 32 4.10 7.49 27.42
CA ALA A 32 3.82 8.50 26.42
C ALA A 32 2.51 8.13 25.71
N ALA A 33 1.46 8.91 25.96
CA ALA A 33 0.25 8.84 25.19
C ALA A 33 0.67 9.18 23.76
N PHE A 34 0.75 8.17 22.89
CA PHE A 34 0.85 8.37 21.46
C PHE A 34 -0.35 9.24 21.09
N ALA A 35 -0.10 10.53 20.87
CA ALA A 35 -1.11 11.45 20.41
C ALA A 35 -1.75 10.82 19.17
N ARG A 36 -3.01 10.42 19.29
CA ARG A 36 -3.81 9.98 18.15
C ARG A 36 -3.74 11.15 17.16
N PRO A 37 -3.25 10.95 15.92
CA PRO A 37 -3.18 12.03 14.97
C PRO A 37 -4.56 12.69 14.91
N GLU A 38 -4.59 14.00 15.19
CA GLU A 38 -5.82 14.77 15.18
C GLU A 38 -6.53 14.53 13.85
N GLY A 39 -7.86 14.41 13.87
CA GLY A 39 -8.62 14.16 12.64
C GLY A 39 -8.46 15.35 11.69
N VAL A 40 -7.55 15.26 10.73
CA VAL A 40 -7.31 16.36 9.80
C VAL A 40 -8.43 16.41 8.77
N ASN A 41 -9.09 17.57 8.68
CA ASN A 41 -10.21 17.83 7.79
C ASN A 41 -10.06 19.25 7.22
N LYS A 42 -9.45 19.37 6.04
CA LYS A 42 -9.15 20.65 5.38
C LYS A 42 -10.03 20.85 4.14
N PRO A 43 -11.31 21.22 4.30
CA PRO A 43 -12.24 21.40 3.17
C PRO A 43 -11.77 22.43 2.14
N GLU A 44 -10.94 23.40 2.55
CA GLU A 44 -10.34 24.42 1.68
C GLU A 44 -9.42 23.86 0.58
N LEU A 45 -9.01 22.59 0.68
CA LEU A 45 -8.23 21.90 -0.35
C LEU A 45 -9.11 21.42 -1.53
N LEU A 46 -10.43 21.47 -1.39
CA LEU A 46 -11.35 21.07 -2.44
C LEU A 46 -11.43 22.12 -3.56
N PRO A 47 -11.46 21.71 -4.83
CA PRO A 47 -11.69 22.62 -5.94
C PRO A 47 -13.07 23.30 -5.85
N SER A 48 -13.18 24.53 -6.34
CA SER A 48 -14.46 25.27 -6.38
C SER A 48 -15.42 24.80 -7.48
N TYR A 49 -14.92 24.02 -8.45
CA TYR A 49 -15.69 23.37 -9.50
C TYR A 49 -15.81 21.88 -9.23
N GLN A 50 -16.81 21.22 -9.79
CA GLN A 50 -16.98 19.77 -9.67
C GLN A 50 -16.02 19.02 -10.61
N THR A 51 -15.30 18.03 -10.08
CA THR A 51 -14.39 17.14 -10.81
C THR A 51 -14.43 15.75 -10.17
N ASN A 52 -14.24 14.68 -10.94
CA ASN A 52 -14.17 13.31 -10.41
C ASN A 52 -12.79 12.94 -9.88
N VAL A 53 -11.78 13.75 -10.22
CA VAL A 53 -10.38 13.55 -9.84
C VAL A 53 -9.85 14.81 -9.15
N ILE A 54 -9.35 14.65 -7.93
CA ILE A 54 -8.66 15.69 -7.18
C ILE A 54 -7.22 15.21 -6.95
N ASP A 55 -6.25 15.86 -7.59
CA ASP A 55 -4.83 15.57 -7.39
C ASP A 55 -4.12 16.77 -6.73
N LEU A 56 -3.91 16.69 -5.42
CA LEU A 56 -3.27 17.74 -4.62
C LEU A 56 -1.74 17.66 -4.65
N GLN A 57 -1.18 16.52 -5.06
CA GLN A 57 0.26 16.22 -4.93
C GLN A 57 0.95 16.04 -6.28
N ARG A 58 0.22 16.19 -7.39
CA ARG A 58 0.73 16.05 -8.77
C ARG A 58 1.28 14.66 -9.03
N PHE A 59 0.55 13.63 -8.60
CA PHE A 59 0.82 12.25 -9.02
C PHE A 59 0.55 12.06 -10.51
N LEU A 60 -0.38 12.82 -11.06
CA LEU A 60 -0.84 12.72 -12.43
C LEU A 60 -0.50 14.00 -13.20
N THR A 61 -0.20 13.83 -14.48
CA THR A 61 -0.14 14.97 -15.42
C THR A 61 -1.54 15.56 -15.64
N SER A 62 -1.60 16.82 -16.06
CA SER A 62 -2.90 17.46 -16.37
C SER A 62 -3.67 16.75 -17.48
N GLY A 63 -2.97 16.09 -18.42
CA GLY A 63 -3.58 15.24 -19.44
C GLY A 63 -4.21 13.98 -18.85
N GLN A 64 -3.50 13.29 -17.96
CA GLN A 64 -4.01 12.11 -17.25
C GLN A 64 -5.22 12.46 -16.39
N VAL A 65 -5.18 13.57 -15.63
CA VAL A 65 -6.33 14.03 -14.84
C VAL A 65 -7.57 14.25 -15.71
N LYS A 66 -7.43 14.95 -16.84
CA LYS A 66 -8.55 15.21 -17.76
C LYS A 66 -9.09 13.93 -18.40
N ALA A 67 -8.20 13.02 -18.82
CA ALA A 67 -8.60 11.76 -19.42
C ALA A 67 -9.34 10.87 -18.41
N MET A 68 -8.81 10.78 -17.19
CA MET A 68 -9.41 10.03 -16.09
C MET A 68 -10.75 10.63 -15.67
N ASP A 69 -10.85 11.96 -15.53
CA ASP A 69 -12.12 12.63 -15.20
C ASP A 69 -13.22 12.27 -16.20
N LYS A 70 -12.90 12.28 -17.50
CA LYS A 70 -13.81 11.85 -18.56
C LYS A 70 -14.17 10.36 -18.43
N GLN A 71 -13.20 9.48 -18.23
CA GLN A 71 -13.42 8.04 -18.07
C GLN A 71 -14.37 7.75 -16.90
N LEU A 72 -14.18 8.42 -15.76
CA LEU A 72 -15.00 8.25 -14.56
C LEU A 72 -16.43 8.77 -14.80
N ALA A 73 -16.59 9.90 -15.48
CA ALA A 73 -17.91 10.40 -15.88
C ALA A 73 -18.64 9.43 -16.84
N ASP A 74 -17.91 8.86 -17.81
CA ASP A 74 -18.45 7.88 -18.75
C ASP A 74 -18.82 6.55 -18.04
N LEU A 75 -18.08 6.15 -17.00
CA LEU A 75 -18.38 4.98 -16.17
C LEU A 75 -19.65 5.19 -15.37
N GLU A 76 -19.77 6.34 -14.72
CA GLU A 76 -20.96 6.70 -13.94
C GLU A 76 -22.20 6.74 -14.83
N LYS A 77 -22.08 7.29 -16.04
CA LYS A 77 -23.18 7.28 -17.02
C LYS A 77 -23.58 5.87 -17.44
N ALA A 78 -22.63 4.96 -17.58
CA ALA A 78 -22.89 3.60 -18.04
C ALA A 78 -23.47 2.69 -16.95
N THR A 79 -23.02 2.83 -15.70
CA THR A 79 -23.31 1.89 -14.60
C THR A 79 -24.16 2.49 -13.48
N GLY A 80 -24.19 3.82 -13.39
CA GLY A 80 -24.73 4.56 -12.24
C GLY A 80 -23.85 4.47 -10.99
N ILE A 81 -22.57 4.12 -11.13
CA ILE A 81 -21.60 4.00 -10.03
C ILE A 81 -20.64 5.18 -10.06
N LYS A 82 -20.45 5.85 -8.91
CA LYS A 82 -19.54 6.98 -8.75
C LYS A 82 -18.16 6.51 -8.34
N LEU A 83 -17.22 6.41 -9.27
CA LEU A 83 -15.81 6.23 -8.94
C LEU A 83 -15.13 7.61 -8.87
N ARG A 84 -14.44 7.88 -7.75
CA ARG A 84 -13.74 9.15 -7.47
C ARG A 84 -12.30 8.88 -7.07
N VAL A 85 -11.40 9.77 -7.48
CA VAL A 85 -9.96 9.64 -7.20
C VAL A 85 -9.48 10.85 -6.42
N LEU A 86 -8.90 10.60 -5.25
CA LEU A 86 -8.31 11.59 -4.38
C LEU A 86 -6.82 11.30 -4.19
N CYS A 87 -5.96 12.09 -4.79
CA CYS A 87 -4.52 12.04 -4.54
C CYS A 87 -4.13 13.11 -3.54
N GLN A 88 -3.62 12.68 -2.39
CA GLN A 88 -3.34 13.52 -1.23
C GLN A 88 -2.04 13.11 -0.55
N SER A 89 -1.62 13.88 0.45
CA SER A 89 -0.51 13.50 1.32
C SER A 89 -0.84 13.92 2.74
N TYR A 90 -0.91 12.99 3.68
CA TYR A 90 -1.06 13.33 5.09
C TYR A 90 0.06 14.30 5.55
N PRO A 91 -0.24 15.34 6.35
CA PRO A 91 -1.54 15.72 6.92
C PRO A 91 -2.42 16.60 6.03
N ASN A 92 -2.04 16.90 4.79
CA ASN A 92 -2.84 17.72 3.87
C ASN A 92 -3.92 16.88 3.17
N THR A 93 -5.02 16.67 3.89
CA THR A 93 -6.18 15.90 3.41
C THR A 93 -7.47 16.71 3.55
N PRO A 94 -8.36 16.69 2.54
CA PRO A 94 -9.71 17.24 2.67
C PRO A 94 -10.60 16.48 3.66
N GLY A 95 -10.16 15.31 4.14
CA GLY A 95 -10.85 14.55 5.17
C GLY A 95 -12.29 14.17 4.79
N LEU A 96 -13.23 14.46 5.68
CA LEU A 96 -14.63 14.08 5.52
C LEU A 96 -15.38 14.95 4.50
N ALA A 97 -14.85 16.13 4.16
CA ALA A 97 -15.50 17.08 3.26
C ALA A 97 -15.72 16.54 1.84
N ILE A 98 -14.95 15.51 1.43
CA ILE A 98 -15.12 14.84 0.13
C ILE A 98 -16.50 14.20 -0.04
N LYS A 99 -17.16 13.82 1.08
CA LYS A 99 -18.47 13.18 1.04
C LYS A 99 -19.53 14.12 0.47
N ASP A 100 -19.59 15.33 1.02
CA ASP A 100 -20.57 16.34 0.62
C ASP A 100 -20.22 16.92 -0.75
N TYR A 101 -18.93 17.15 -1.01
CA TYR A 101 -18.45 17.68 -2.28
C TYR A 101 -18.83 16.80 -3.48
N TRP A 102 -18.61 15.49 -3.39
CA TRP A 102 -18.95 14.54 -4.45
C TRP A 102 -20.37 13.97 -4.37
N GLY A 103 -21.12 14.29 -3.31
CA GLY A 103 -22.42 13.67 -3.05
C GLY A 103 -22.33 12.14 -3.03
N LEU A 104 -21.39 11.62 -2.24
CA LEU A 104 -21.14 10.17 -2.14
C LEU A 104 -22.35 9.47 -1.52
N ASP A 105 -22.72 8.33 -2.11
CA ASP A 105 -23.87 7.50 -1.78
C ASP A 105 -23.50 6.01 -1.71
N ASP A 106 -24.51 5.14 -1.60
CA ASP A 106 -24.33 3.69 -1.50
C ASP A 106 -23.74 3.04 -2.78
N ARG A 107 -23.66 3.78 -3.89
CA ARG A 107 -23.06 3.34 -5.16
C ARG A 107 -21.78 4.10 -5.46
N SER A 108 -21.05 4.50 -4.43
CA SER A 108 -19.83 5.28 -4.54
C SER A 108 -18.57 4.50 -4.13
N ILE A 109 -17.49 4.76 -4.85
CA ILE A 109 -16.14 4.23 -4.60
C ILE A 109 -15.18 5.40 -4.61
N VAL A 110 -14.36 5.51 -3.57
CA VAL A 110 -13.28 6.51 -3.50
C VAL A 110 -11.94 5.80 -3.45
N LEU A 111 -11.14 5.97 -4.49
CA LEU A 111 -9.72 5.64 -4.50
C LEU A 111 -8.95 6.81 -3.88
N VAL A 112 -8.39 6.57 -2.70
CA VAL A 112 -7.47 7.48 -2.01
C VAL A 112 -6.04 7.05 -2.30
N VAL A 113 -5.25 7.95 -2.86
CA VAL A 113 -3.83 7.76 -3.16
C VAL A 113 -3.02 8.62 -2.21
N ASP A 114 -2.20 7.99 -1.37
CA ASP A 114 -1.38 8.68 -0.37
C ASP A 114 -0.06 7.94 -0.17
N LYS A 115 1.07 8.67 -0.23
CA LYS A 115 2.42 8.13 0.07
C LYS A 115 2.66 7.93 1.58
N GLY A 116 1.61 8.03 2.39
CA GLY A 116 1.66 8.05 3.85
C GLY A 116 2.63 7.06 4.49
N GLN A 117 3.12 7.44 5.66
CA GLN A 117 3.95 6.58 6.51
C GLN A 117 3.09 5.41 7.01
N SER A 118 3.52 4.15 6.83
CA SER A 118 2.82 3.02 7.46
C SER A 118 2.88 3.16 8.97
N LYS A 119 1.79 2.81 9.65
CA LYS A 119 1.65 2.87 11.12
C LYS A 119 2.65 1.99 11.90
N GLY A 120 3.57 1.30 11.21
CA GLY A 120 4.62 0.47 11.79
C GLY A 120 6.01 0.65 11.17
N GLY A 121 6.30 1.81 10.56
CA GLY A 121 7.62 2.12 9.98
C GLY A 121 7.95 1.42 8.66
N GLY A 122 7.04 0.59 8.15
CA GLY A 122 7.11 0.04 6.79
C GLY A 122 6.63 1.02 5.73
N VAL A 123 6.79 0.65 4.46
CA VAL A 123 6.24 1.43 3.36
C VAL A 123 4.80 0.95 3.10
N ALA A 124 3.81 1.84 3.29
CA ALA A 124 2.40 1.50 3.14
C ALA A 124 2.05 1.28 1.66
N ASN A 125 0.92 0.62 1.39
CA ASN A 125 0.36 0.64 0.04
C ASN A 125 -0.12 2.06 -0.27
N ILE A 126 0.28 2.59 -1.43
CA ILE A 126 -0.08 3.96 -1.83
C ILE A 126 -1.57 4.09 -2.17
N LEU A 127 -2.20 3.01 -2.63
CA LEU A 127 -3.62 2.98 -3.01
C LEU A 127 -4.47 2.53 -1.82
N ASN A 128 -5.59 3.18 -1.58
CA ASN A 128 -6.58 2.81 -0.57
C ASN A 128 -7.99 2.98 -1.13
N PHE A 129 -8.88 2.02 -0.84
CA PHE A 129 -10.21 1.99 -1.42
C PHE A 129 -11.27 2.12 -0.33
N ASN A 130 -12.07 3.18 -0.40
CA ASN A 130 -13.29 3.31 0.38
C ASN A 130 -14.46 2.92 -0.52
N VAL A 131 -15.12 1.81 -0.20
CA VAL A 131 -16.16 1.21 -1.05
C VAL A 131 -17.47 1.22 -0.27
N ALA A 132 -18.51 1.79 -0.86
CA ALA A 132 -19.85 1.79 -0.28
C ALA A 132 -20.50 0.39 -0.32
N ASP A 133 -21.47 0.15 0.57
CA ASP A 133 -22.05 -1.19 0.75
C ASP A 133 -22.80 -1.70 -0.49
N GLY A 134 -23.42 -0.82 -1.26
CA GLY A 134 -24.16 -1.17 -2.47
C GLY A 134 -23.30 -1.72 -3.62
N ILE A 135 -21.97 -1.56 -3.54
CA ILE A 135 -21.02 -2.07 -4.55
C ILE A 135 -20.50 -3.47 -4.20
N LYS A 136 -20.59 -3.88 -2.93
CA LYS A 136 -20.01 -5.15 -2.45
C LYS A 136 -20.65 -6.39 -3.08
N LEU A 137 -21.85 -6.25 -3.64
CA LEU A 137 -22.53 -7.30 -4.40
C LEU A 137 -21.94 -7.49 -5.80
N SER A 138 -21.46 -6.40 -6.42
CA SER A 138 -20.82 -6.43 -7.74
C SER A 138 -19.36 -6.85 -7.67
N LEU A 139 -18.61 -6.33 -6.68
CA LEU A 139 -17.19 -6.62 -6.51
C LEU A 139 -16.90 -7.08 -5.06
N PRO A 140 -16.40 -8.31 -4.86
CA PRO A 140 -16.16 -8.83 -3.52
C PRO A 140 -15.02 -8.08 -2.80
N ASN A 141 -15.03 -8.06 -1.46
CA ASN A 141 -14.00 -7.41 -0.66
C ASN A 141 -12.56 -7.86 -0.99
N GLN A 142 -12.40 -9.12 -1.42
CA GLN A 142 -11.13 -9.70 -1.84
C GLN A 142 -10.55 -9.05 -3.11
N PHE A 143 -11.39 -8.55 -4.01
CA PHE A 143 -10.93 -7.86 -5.21
C PHE A 143 -10.14 -6.60 -4.83
N TRP A 144 -10.66 -5.80 -3.91
CA TRP A 144 -10.04 -4.54 -3.48
C TRP A 144 -8.70 -4.74 -2.78
N THR A 145 -8.59 -5.76 -1.91
CA THR A 145 -7.32 -6.09 -1.25
C THR A 145 -6.27 -6.59 -2.24
N ARG A 146 -6.67 -7.38 -3.24
CA ARG A 146 -5.79 -7.85 -4.31
C ARG A 146 -5.36 -6.73 -5.26
N LEU A 147 -6.29 -5.84 -5.62
CA LEU A 147 -6.01 -4.68 -6.45
C LEU A 147 -4.99 -3.75 -5.76
N GLN A 148 -5.23 -3.46 -4.48
CA GLN A 148 -4.29 -2.71 -3.64
C GLN A 148 -2.92 -3.38 -3.58
N SER A 149 -2.87 -4.70 -3.36
CA SER A 149 -1.59 -5.42 -3.27
C SER A 149 -0.89 -5.54 -4.62
N THR A 150 -1.60 -5.50 -5.74
CA THR A 150 -1.02 -5.64 -7.08
C THR A 150 -0.38 -4.34 -7.55
N PHE A 151 -1.10 -3.23 -7.47
CA PHE A 151 -0.64 -1.94 -8.00
C PHE A 151 -0.17 -0.96 -6.93
N GLY A 152 -0.67 -1.09 -5.70
CA GLY A 152 -0.35 -0.16 -4.62
C GLY A 152 0.91 -0.51 -3.82
N ASN A 153 1.50 -1.68 -4.05
CA ASN A 153 2.71 -2.10 -3.35
C ASN A 153 3.95 -1.34 -3.86
N ASN A 154 4.94 -1.21 -2.99
CA ASN A 154 6.13 -0.40 -3.28
C ASN A 154 7.04 -0.97 -4.37
N PHE A 155 7.02 -2.28 -4.60
CA PHE A 155 7.79 -2.86 -5.70
C PHE A 155 7.21 -2.41 -7.04
N PHE A 156 5.89 -2.54 -7.21
CA PHE A 156 5.20 -2.12 -8.43
C PHE A 156 5.36 -0.61 -8.68
N VAL A 157 5.10 0.20 -7.65
CA VAL A 157 5.20 1.67 -7.74
C VAL A 157 6.62 2.12 -8.07
N ARG A 158 7.64 1.49 -7.46
CA ARG A 158 9.05 1.81 -7.73
C ARG A 158 9.46 1.47 -9.16
N ASP A 159 8.98 0.36 -9.70
CA ASP A 159 9.38 -0.11 -11.04
C ASP A 159 8.58 0.53 -12.18
N ASN A 160 7.33 0.94 -11.94
CA ASN A 160 6.43 1.42 -13.00
C ASN A 160 6.05 2.90 -12.87
N GLY A 161 6.20 3.50 -11.68
CA GLY A 161 5.71 4.84 -11.39
C GLY A 161 4.35 4.86 -10.70
N GLU A 162 4.11 5.95 -9.99
CA GLU A 162 2.89 6.18 -9.21
C GLU A 162 1.68 6.45 -10.12
N ASP A 163 1.88 7.21 -11.19
CA ASP A 163 0.86 7.53 -12.18
C ASP A 163 0.31 6.27 -12.87
N ILE A 164 1.21 5.33 -13.22
CA ILE A 164 0.85 4.03 -13.78
C ILE A 164 0.10 3.18 -12.75
N ALA A 165 0.53 3.16 -11.49
CA ALA A 165 -0.17 2.44 -10.43
C ALA A 165 -1.64 2.91 -10.28
N ILE A 166 -1.85 4.23 -10.28
CA ILE A 166 -3.20 4.83 -10.18
C ILE A 166 -4.02 4.51 -11.42
N THR A 167 -3.48 4.77 -12.61
CA THR A 167 -4.21 4.59 -13.88
C THR A 167 -4.60 3.13 -14.09
N ARG A 168 -3.68 2.17 -13.84
CA ARG A 168 -3.97 0.74 -13.94
C ARG A 168 -5.03 0.27 -12.96
N ALA A 169 -5.04 0.81 -11.75
CA ALA A 169 -6.06 0.49 -10.76
C ALA A 169 -7.44 0.99 -11.23
N VAL A 170 -7.53 2.23 -11.72
CA VAL A 170 -8.75 2.82 -12.25
C VAL A 170 -9.27 2.03 -13.46
N ASP A 171 -8.41 1.72 -14.43
CA ASP A 171 -8.77 0.95 -15.62
C ASP A 171 -9.29 -0.45 -15.28
N THR A 172 -8.68 -1.09 -14.27
CA THR A 172 -9.14 -2.40 -13.81
C THR A 172 -10.54 -2.31 -13.21
N ILE A 173 -10.81 -1.29 -12.40
CA ILE A 173 -12.14 -1.09 -11.79
C ILE A 173 -13.17 -0.78 -12.87
N ASP A 174 -12.87 0.13 -13.77
CA ASP A 174 -13.73 0.52 -14.89
C ASP A 174 -14.11 -0.70 -15.75
N TYR A 175 -13.13 -1.52 -16.11
CA TYR A 175 -13.36 -2.79 -16.83
C TYR A 175 -14.30 -3.73 -16.07
N CYS A 176 -14.01 -3.98 -14.79
CA CYS A 176 -14.77 -4.92 -13.97
C CYS A 176 -16.18 -4.44 -13.63
N LEU A 177 -16.45 -3.14 -13.68
CA LEU A 177 -17.78 -2.58 -13.42
C LEU A 177 -18.64 -2.46 -14.68
N ARG A 178 -18.03 -2.34 -15.86
CA ARG A 178 -18.76 -2.24 -17.13
C ARG A 178 -19.22 -3.58 -17.67
N ASP A 179 -18.44 -4.64 -17.45
CA ASP A 179 -18.79 -5.96 -17.92
C ASP A 179 -19.65 -6.68 -16.87
N GLU A 180 -20.98 -6.63 -17.06
CA GLU A 180 -21.95 -7.28 -16.18
C GLU A 180 -21.73 -8.80 -16.02
N LEU A 181 -20.98 -9.42 -16.95
CA LEU A 181 -20.63 -10.85 -16.90
C LEU A 181 -19.23 -11.10 -16.31
N ALA A 182 -18.39 -10.08 -16.18
CA ALA A 182 -17.08 -10.20 -15.58
C ALA A 182 -17.17 -10.18 -14.04
N TYR A 183 -17.26 -11.36 -13.45
CA TYR A 183 -17.09 -11.50 -12.00
C TYR A 183 -15.62 -11.39 -11.60
N CYS A 184 -15.11 -10.16 -11.47
CA CYS A 184 -13.74 -9.90 -11.06
C CYS A 184 -13.52 -10.19 -9.57
N VAL A 185 -12.97 -11.37 -9.27
CA VAL A 185 -12.47 -11.71 -7.92
C VAL A 185 -11.02 -11.27 -7.72
N ASP A 186 -10.25 -11.24 -8.80
CA ASP A 186 -8.84 -10.86 -8.83
C ASP A 186 -8.59 -9.90 -10.00
N VAL A 187 -7.47 -9.18 -9.96
CA VAL A 187 -7.02 -8.31 -11.05
C VAL A 187 -6.81 -9.16 -12.31
N PRO A 188 -7.51 -8.86 -13.42
CA PRO A 188 -7.36 -9.57 -14.68
C PRO A 188 -5.93 -9.51 -15.23
N MET A 189 -5.52 -10.56 -15.94
CA MET A 189 -4.14 -10.72 -16.40
C MET A 189 -3.70 -9.62 -17.38
N GLN A 190 -4.62 -9.09 -18.18
CA GLN A 190 -4.35 -7.98 -19.09
C GLN A 190 -3.86 -6.71 -18.38
N PHE A 191 -4.21 -6.53 -17.10
CA PHE A 191 -3.74 -5.41 -16.30
C PHE A 191 -2.49 -5.76 -15.49
N LYS A 192 -2.41 -6.98 -14.96
CA LYS A 192 -1.22 -7.47 -14.21
C LYS A 192 0.03 -7.56 -15.07
N ASN A 193 -0.10 -8.11 -16.29
CA ASN A 193 1.00 -8.28 -17.22
C ASN A 193 0.46 -8.24 -18.66
N PRO A 194 0.37 -7.02 -19.25
CA PRO A 194 -0.15 -6.84 -20.60
C PRO A 194 0.61 -7.66 -21.64
N SER A 195 1.93 -7.74 -21.53
CA SER A 195 2.77 -8.52 -22.45
C SER A 195 2.42 -10.00 -22.40
N LYS A 196 2.29 -10.58 -21.21
CA LYS A 196 1.89 -11.99 -21.04
C LYS A 196 0.46 -12.24 -21.50
N ALA A 197 -0.45 -11.28 -21.33
CA ALA A 197 -1.82 -11.40 -21.82
C ALA A 197 -1.89 -11.42 -23.35
N MET A 198 -1.02 -10.66 -24.04
CA MET A 198 -1.00 -10.57 -25.51
C MET A 198 -0.18 -11.67 -26.17
N TYR A 199 0.95 -12.06 -25.59
CA TYR A 199 1.91 -12.99 -26.20
C TYR A 199 2.02 -14.35 -25.48
N GLY A 200 1.24 -14.57 -24.42
CA GLY A 200 1.36 -15.77 -23.59
C GLY A 200 2.74 -15.88 -22.96
N ASP A 201 3.27 -17.10 -22.83
CA ASP A 201 4.64 -17.32 -22.35
C ASP A 201 5.72 -17.00 -23.41
N GLN A 202 5.32 -16.58 -24.62
CA GLN A 202 6.23 -16.19 -25.69
C GLN A 202 6.49 -14.68 -25.67
N ASP A 203 7.08 -14.16 -24.61
CA ASP A 203 7.45 -12.75 -24.55
C ASP A 203 8.59 -12.44 -25.55
N PRO A 204 8.35 -11.64 -26.61
CA PRO A 204 9.40 -11.29 -27.58
C PRO A 204 10.54 -10.48 -26.95
N ALA A 205 10.29 -9.75 -25.85
CA ALA A 205 11.33 -9.03 -25.12
C ALA A 205 12.23 -10.00 -24.35
N ALA A 206 11.68 -11.06 -23.75
CA ALA A 206 12.47 -12.10 -23.09
C ALA A 206 13.38 -12.85 -24.07
N LYS A 207 12.91 -13.06 -25.31
CA LYS A 207 13.75 -13.62 -26.39
C LYS A 207 14.84 -12.67 -26.87
N ALA A 208 14.61 -11.36 -26.83
CA ALA A 208 15.55 -10.35 -27.29
C ALA A 208 16.61 -9.96 -26.23
N PHE A 209 16.27 -10.01 -24.94
CA PHE A 209 17.10 -9.46 -23.86
C PHE A 209 17.45 -10.44 -22.74
N GLY A 210 17.04 -11.71 -22.86
CA GLY A 210 17.26 -12.71 -21.82
C GLY A 210 16.30 -12.51 -20.63
N SER A 211 15.93 -13.61 -20.00
CA SER A 211 14.87 -13.67 -18.97
C SER A 211 15.26 -13.04 -17.63
N THR A 212 16.40 -12.36 -17.52
CA THR A 212 16.95 -11.88 -16.25
C THR A 212 17.24 -10.38 -16.31
N PRO A 213 16.47 -9.52 -15.63
CA PRO A 213 16.78 -8.10 -15.54
C PRO A 213 18.16 -7.90 -14.90
N GLY A 214 19.11 -7.33 -15.65
CA GLY A 214 20.35 -6.76 -15.13
C GLY A 214 21.62 -7.62 -15.15
N LYS A 215 21.56 -8.92 -15.47
CA LYS A 215 22.79 -9.74 -15.57
C LYS A 215 23.33 -9.86 -17.00
N ASP A 216 22.44 -9.88 -17.99
CA ASP A 216 22.83 -10.19 -19.37
C ASP A 216 23.27 -8.94 -20.17
N VAL A 217 22.96 -7.74 -19.67
CA VAL A 217 23.34 -6.47 -20.30
C VAL A 217 24.82 -6.13 -20.07
N PHE A 218 25.39 -6.50 -18.91
CA PHE A 218 26.78 -6.18 -18.58
C PHE A 218 27.79 -7.21 -19.11
N SER A 219 27.39 -8.47 -19.29
CA SER A 219 28.26 -9.52 -19.86
C SER A 219 28.47 -9.37 -21.37
N GLY A 220 27.50 -8.81 -22.08
CA GLY A 220 27.61 -8.49 -23.51
C GLY A 220 28.57 -7.32 -23.81
N PHE A 221 28.73 -6.38 -22.87
CA PHE A 221 29.66 -5.26 -23.06
C PHE A 221 31.11 -5.63 -22.71
N SER A 222 31.34 -6.49 -21.71
CA SER A 222 32.70 -6.89 -21.33
C SER A 222 33.40 -7.74 -22.40
N SER A 223 32.65 -8.56 -23.14
CA SER A 223 33.18 -9.40 -24.23
C SER A 223 33.44 -8.63 -25.53
N GLY A 224 32.85 -7.44 -25.70
CA GLY A 224 33.13 -6.55 -26.84
C GLY A 224 34.42 -5.72 -26.67
N VAL A 225 34.83 -5.44 -25.43
CA VAL A 225 36.02 -4.62 -25.14
C VAL A 225 37.31 -5.42 -25.29
N GLU A 226 37.35 -6.71 -24.91
CA GLU A 226 38.52 -7.58 -25.12
C GLU A 226 38.82 -7.87 -26.60
N LYS A 227 37.82 -7.72 -27.49
CA LYS A 227 38.01 -7.89 -28.95
C LYS A 227 38.49 -6.63 -29.67
N PHE A 228 38.32 -5.45 -29.06
CA PHE A 228 38.78 -4.18 -29.63
C PHE A 228 40.11 -3.70 -29.03
N PHE A 229 40.40 -4.11 -27.80
CA PHE A 229 41.65 -3.82 -27.11
C PHE A 229 42.17 -5.13 -26.51
N GLY A 230 42.74 -5.99 -27.37
CA GLY A 230 43.57 -7.11 -26.90
C GLY A 230 44.82 -6.59 -26.16
N PRO A 231 45.58 -7.48 -25.50
CA PRO A 231 46.65 -7.10 -24.56
C PRO A 231 47.71 -6.17 -25.16
#